data_AF-A0AAU0LSG1-F1
#
_entry.id   AF-A0AAU0LSG1-F1
#
_cell.length_a   1.000
_cell.length_b   1.000
_cell.length_c   1.000
_cell.angle_alpha   90.00
_cell.angle_beta   90.00
_cell.angle_gamma   90.00
#
_symmetry.space_group_name_H-M   'P 1'
#
loop_
_entity.id
_entity.type
_entity.pdbx_description
1 polymer ?
#
loop_
_entity_poly.entity_id
_entity_poly.type
_entity_poly.pdbx_seq_one_letter_code
_entity_poly.pdbx_strand_id
1 'polypeptide(L)'
;MNVDFDYQYQYQHTSTIAMGSKDKSFILAHCSEIEQDNQVHCFFHGSIINSFVASKCLSTLGKTVRSHFAISPDQRVNMRDPIVSVGNGQLHFEAFSSCNSVYARIDVLQTGIDGEFIQAGCTNVDFNDVTIRAFNTVGRTDN
;
A
#
# COMPACT_ATOMS: atom_id res chain seq x y z
N MET A 1 23.66 0.27 -25.72
CA MET A 1 22.21 0.57 -25.79
C MET A 1 21.81 0.91 -24.36
N ASN A 2 21.72 2.21 -24.03
CA ASN A 2 21.28 2.64 -22.70
C ASN A 2 19.77 2.40 -22.64
N VAL A 3 19.37 1.28 -22.04
CA VAL A 3 18.01 1.08 -21.55
C VAL A 3 17.95 1.75 -20.19
N ASP A 4 17.75 3.06 -20.20
CA ASP A 4 17.52 3.86 -18.99
C ASP A 4 16.04 4.23 -18.97
N PHE A 5 15.22 3.30 -18.50
CA PHE A 5 13.80 3.51 -18.20
C PHE A 5 13.45 2.69 -16.97
N ASP A 6 14.11 2.96 -15.85
CA ASP A 6 13.49 2.67 -14.56
C ASP A 6 12.34 3.67 -14.42
N TYR A 7 11.10 3.21 -14.66
CA TYR A 7 9.91 4.01 -14.36
C TYR A 7 9.95 4.38 -12.88
N GLN A 8 10.15 5.67 -12.60
CA GLN A 8 10.12 6.19 -11.25
C GLN A 8 8.68 6.63 -10.95
N TYR A 9 8.05 5.99 -9.97
CA TYR A 9 6.71 6.36 -9.52
C TYR A 9 6.70 7.83 -9.09
N GLN A 10 5.88 8.63 -9.77
CA GLN A 10 5.64 10.03 -9.43
C GLN A 10 4.21 10.17 -8.92
N TYR A 11 4.06 10.08 -7.61
CA TYR A 11 2.78 10.32 -6.96
C TYR A 11 2.40 11.81 -7.06
N GLN A 12 1.13 12.09 -7.38
CA GLN A 12 0.63 13.46 -7.45
C GLN A 12 0.65 14.20 -6.10
N HIS A 13 0.63 13.43 -5.01
CA HIS A 13 0.70 13.89 -3.63
C HIS A 13 1.33 12.80 -2.77
N THR A 14 1.73 13.12 -1.56
CA THR A 14 2.27 12.15 -0.60
C THR A 14 1.14 11.53 0.22
N SER A 15 1.22 10.24 0.55
CA SER A 15 0.28 9.62 1.49
C SER A 15 0.32 10.33 2.84
N THR A 16 -0.86 10.64 3.39
CA THR A 16 -1.01 11.37 4.65
C THR A 16 -1.86 10.59 5.65
N ILE A 17 -1.72 10.94 6.92
CA ILE A 17 -2.48 10.35 8.02
C ILE A 17 -3.16 11.48 8.78
N ALA A 18 -4.48 11.43 8.85
CA ALA A 18 -5.26 12.28 9.72
C ALA A 18 -5.48 11.54 11.05
N MET A 19 -5.13 12.20 12.15
CA MET A 19 -5.39 11.67 13.50
C MET A 19 -6.63 12.35 14.06
N GLY A 20 -7.72 11.59 14.17
CA GLY A 20 -8.88 11.96 14.96
C GLY A 20 -8.66 11.68 16.45
N SER A 21 -9.63 12.03 17.28
CA SER A 21 -9.60 11.79 18.73
C SER A 21 -9.63 10.30 19.10
N LYS A 22 -10.16 9.44 18.23
CA LYS A 22 -10.22 7.97 18.40
C LYS A 22 -9.77 7.18 17.18
N ASP A 23 -9.88 7.77 15.98
CA ASP A 23 -9.62 7.07 14.73
C ASP A 23 -8.38 7.61 14.02
N LYS A 24 -7.74 6.74 13.23
CA LYS A 24 -6.64 7.09 12.33
C LYS A 24 -7.09 6.87 10.90
N SER A 25 -7.17 7.94 10.12
CA SER A 25 -7.54 7.86 8.71
C SER A 25 -6.29 7.94 7.85
N PHE A 26 -6.16 7.01 6.93
CA PHE A 26 -5.05 6.94 5.97
C PHE A 26 -5.56 7.43 4.62
N ILE A 27 -4.94 8.48 4.09
CA ILE A 27 -5.18 8.97 2.73
C ILE A 27 -3.95 8.56 1.94
N LEU A 28 -4.09 7.49 1.16
CA LEU A 28 -2.97 6.89 0.46
C LEU A 28 -2.92 7.40 -0.98
N ALA A 29 -1.77 7.98 -1.34
CA ALA A 29 -1.52 8.40 -2.71
C ALA A 29 -1.27 7.17 -3.58
N HIS A 30 -1.68 7.27 -4.84
CA HIS A 30 -1.52 6.18 -5.81
C HIS A 30 -0.88 6.67 -7.10
N CYS A 31 -0.26 5.74 -7.83
CA CYS A 31 0.37 5.96 -9.12
C CYS A 31 0.27 4.69 -9.96
N SER A 32 -0.31 4.81 -11.15
CA SER A 32 -0.46 3.73 -12.11
C SER A 32 0.29 4.07 -13.40
N GLU A 33 0.82 3.05 -14.07
CA GLU A 33 1.33 3.18 -15.45
C GLU A 33 0.19 3.47 -16.45
N ILE A 34 -1.05 3.15 -16.09
CA ILE A 34 -2.25 3.47 -16.85
C ILE A 34 -2.67 4.91 -16.52
N GLU A 35 -2.44 5.84 -17.45
CA GLU A 35 -2.70 7.27 -17.23
C GLU A 35 -4.14 7.59 -16.82
N GLN A 36 -5.13 6.83 -17.30
CA GLN A 36 -6.53 7.02 -16.94
C GLN A 36 -6.79 6.71 -15.46
N ASP A 37 -6.09 5.73 -14.89
CA ASP A 37 -6.23 5.37 -13.47
C ASP A 37 -5.74 6.52 -12.57
N ASN A 38 -4.75 7.30 -13.02
CA ASN A 38 -4.26 8.48 -12.29
C ASN A 38 -5.27 9.65 -12.23
N GLN A 39 -6.36 9.60 -12.99
CA GLN A 39 -7.49 10.53 -12.87
C GLN A 39 -8.51 10.10 -11.82
N VAL A 40 -8.39 8.88 -11.29
CA VAL A 40 -9.27 8.35 -10.24
C VAL A 40 -8.89 8.97 -8.91
N HIS A 41 -9.81 9.73 -8.31
CA HIS A 41 -9.55 10.38 -7.03
C HIS A 41 -9.53 9.41 -5.85
N CYS A 42 -10.30 8.32 -5.93
CA CYS A 42 -10.43 7.34 -4.86
C CYS A 42 -10.99 6.02 -5.40
N PHE A 43 -10.33 4.90 -5.13
CA PHE A 43 -10.82 3.56 -5.49
C PHE A 43 -11.71 2.97 -4.40
N PHE A 44 -11.36 3.19 -3.13
CA PHE A 44 -12.05 2.69 -1.96
C PHE A 44 -12.05 3.72 -0.83
N HIS A 45 -13.19 3.88 -0.16
CA HIS A 45 -13.33 4.70 1.03
C HIS A 45 -14.03 3.89 2.13
N GLY A 46 -13.39 3.78 3.30
CA GLY A 46 -14.02 3.16 4.46
C GLY A 46 -13.02 2.69 5.51
N SER A 47 -13.47 1.75 6.33
CA SER A 47 -12.76 1.19 7.46
C SER A 47 -12.51 -0.31 7.28
N ILE A 48 -11.41 -0.78 7.85
CA ILE A 48 -11.14 -2.21 7.99
C ILE A 48 -11.59 -2.64 9.39
N ILE A 49 -12.47 -3.64 9.47
CA ILE A 49 -13.13 -4.06 10.72
C ILE A 49 -12.10 -4.52 11.75
N ASN A 50 -11.18 -5.41 11.37
CA ASN A 50 -10.05 -5.82 12.22
C ASN A 50 -8.81 -4.97 11.93
N SER A 51 -8.93 -3.66 12.20
CA SER A 51 -7.91 -2.65 11.88
C SER A 51 -6.55 -2.94 12.52
N PHE A 52 -6.52 -3.49 13.74
CA PHE A 52 -5.27 -3.85 14.42
C PHE A 52 -4.50 -4.93 13.64
N VAL A 53 -5.14 -6.06 13.32
CA VAL A 53 -4.49 -7.14 12.58
C VAL A 53 -4.09 -6.65 11.19
N ALA A 54 -5.00 -5.98 10.48
CA ALA A 54 -4.71 -5.44 9.16
C ALA A 54 -3.51 -4.49 9.18
N SER A 55 -3.40 -3.61 10.16
CA SER A 55 -2.27 -2.68 10.25
C SER A 55 -0.94 -3.39 10.53
N LYS A 56 -0.92 -4.48 11.30
CA LYS A 56 0.31 -5.28 11.50
C LYS A 56 0.70 -6.03 10.22
N CYS A 57 -0.27 -6.53 9.47
CA CYS A 57 -0.05 -7.11 8.16
C CYS A 57 0.52 -6.05 7.18
N LEU A 58 -0.12 -4.89 7.03
CA LEU A 58 0.31 -3.80 6.14
C LEU A 58 1.70 -3.25 6.51
N SER A 59 2.01 -3.14 7.81
CA SER A 59 3.37 -2.80 8.28
C SER A 59 4.40 -3.84 7.85
N THR A 60 4.06 -5.13 7.92
CA THR A 60 4.92 -6.22 7.42
C THR A 60 5.08 -6.16 5.91
N LEU A 61 4.01 -5.86 5.17
CA LEU A 61 4.06 -5.67 3.72
C LEU A 61 5.04 -4.55 3.32
N GLY A 62 4.96 -3.40 4.00
CA GLY A 62 5.90 -2.29 3.80
C GLY A 62 7.36 -2.64 4.13
N LYS A 63 7.60 -3.55 5.08
CA LYS A 63 8.93 -4.10 5.34
C LYS A 63 9.40 -5.04 4.22
N THR A 64 8.50 -5.85 3.66
CA THR A 64 8.79 -6.73 2.53
C THR A 64 9.28 -5.92 1.34
N VAL A 65 8.54 -4.87 0.93
CA VAL A 65 8.95 -3.94 -0.13
C VAL A 65 10.39 -3.44 0.02
N ARG A 66 10.79 -3.13 1.26
CA ARG A 66 12.10 -2.54 1.58
C ARG A 66 13.20 -3.59 1.81
N SER A 67 12.83 -4.86 1.88
CA SER A 67 13.78 -5.93 2.17
C SER A 67 14.58 -6.31 0.94
N HIS A 68 15.85 -6.67 1.15
CA HIS A 68 16.74 -7.20 0.12
C HIS A 68 17.43 -8.44 0.69
N PHE A 69 17.31 -9.57 0.01
CA PHE A 69 17.81 -10.87 0.50
C PHE A 69 18.95 -11.43 -0.35
N ALA A 70 19.28 -10.79 -1.48
CA ALA A 70 20.48 -11.11 -2.25
C ALA A 70 21.72 -10.44 -1.63
N ILE A 71 22.88 -11.10 -1.71
CA ILE A 71 24.07 -10.74 -0.91
C ILE A 71 24.85 -9.54 -1.47
N SER A 72 24.54 -9.05 -2.68
CA SER A 72 25.28 -7.92 -3.29
C SER A 72 24.75 -6.55 -2.82
N PRO A 73 25.54 -5.75 -2.06
CA PRO A 73 25.12 -4.44 -1.56
C PRO A 73 25.00 -3.35 -2.63
N ASP A 74 25.59 -3.58 -3.81
CA ASP A 74 25.64 -2.63 -4.92
C ASP A 74 24.40 -2.62 -5.83
N GLN A 75 23.48 -3.59 -5.65
CA GLN A 75 22.20 -3.60 -6.35
C GLN A 75 21.12 -2.94 -5.50
N ARG A 76 21.31 -1.65 -5.19
CA ARG A 76 20.24 -0.84 -4.63
C ARG A 76 19.19 -0.59 -5.71
N VAL A 77 18.31 -1.56 -5.90
CA VAL A 77 17.13 -1.42 -6.75
C VAL A 77 16.22 -0.36 -6.12
N ASN A 78 15.67 0.51 -6.97
CA ASN A 78 14.66 1.48 -6.59
C ASN A 78 13.53 0.76 -5.83
N MET A 79 13.31 1.14 -4.57
CA MET A 79 12.26 0.54 -3.72
C MET A 79 10.91 0.75 -4.39
N ARG A 80 10.15 -0.34 -4.61
CA ARG A 80 8.83 -0.30 -5.24
C ARG A 80 7.74 -0.42 -4.20
N ASP A 81 6.92 0.61 -4.08
CA ASP A 81 5.71 0.59 -3.25
C ASP A 81 4.79 -0.60 -3.57
N PRO A 82 3.97 -1.05 -2.59
CA PRO A 82 3.05 -2.15 -2.82
C PRO A 82 2.02 -1.80 -3.89
N ILE A 83 1.55 -2.85 -4.58
CA ILE A 83 0.44 -2.78 -5.51
C ILE A 83 -0.85 -3.04 -4.72
N VAL A 84 -1.87 -2.22 -4.95
CA VAL A 84 -3.19 -2.41 -4.37
C VAL A 84 -4.20 -2.59 -5.48
N SER A 85 -4.89 -3.72 -5.46
CA SER A 85 -6.04 -4.00 -6.32
C SER A 85 -7.33 -3.81 -5.53
N VAL A 86 -8.27 -3.10 -6.13
CA VAL A 86 -9.60 -2.82 -5.59
C VAL A 86 -10.62 -3.39 -6.56
N GLY A 87 -11.49 -4.30 -6.10
CA GLY A 87 -12.51 -4.88 -6.96
C GLY A 87 -13.17 -6.11 -6.34
N ASN A 88 -14.33 -6.51 -6.90
CA ASN A 88 -15.09 -7.68 -6.45
C ASN A 88 -15.38 -7.68 -4.92
N GLY A 89 -15.58 -6.50 -4.33
CA GLY A 89 -15.81 -6.34 -2.89
C GLY A 89 -14.59 -6.61 -2.01
N GLN A 90 -13.36 -6.58 -2.55
CA GLN A 90 -12.13 -6.90 -1.83
C GLN A 90 -11.01 -5.90 -2.09
N LEU A 91 -10.07 -5.83 -1.15
CA LEU A 91 -8.79 -5.12 -1.29
C LEU A 91 -7.66 -6.14 -1.25
N HIS A 92 -6.84 -6.19 -2.29
CA HIS A 92 -5.64 -7.04 -2.33
C HIS A 92 -4.41 -6.15 -2.30
N PHE A 93 -3.56 -6.35 -1.30
CA PHE A 93 -2.28 -5.64 -1.17
C PHE A 93 -1.15 -6.61 -1.47
N GLU A 94 -0.33 -6.29 -2.45
CA GLU A 94 0.73 -7.16 -2.97
C GLU A 94 2.07 -6.43 -2.92
N ALA A 95 3.11 -7.16 -2.54
CA ALA A 95 4.46 -6.61 -2.47
C ALA A 95 5.51 -7.62 -2.91
N PHE A 96 6.54 -7.10 -3.54
CA PHE A 96 7.78 -7.81 -3.85
C PHE A 96 8.91 -7.20 -3.03
N SER A 97 9.86 -8.02 -2.58
CA SER A 97 11.13 -7.50 -2.07
C SER A 97 11.88 -6.73 -3.16
N SER A 98 12.80 -5.84 -2.79
CA SER A 98 13.52 -5.00 -3.76
C SER A 98 14.36 -5.81 -4.75
N CYS A 99 14.78 -7.03 -4.36
CA CYS A 99 15.43 -8.00 -5.25
C CYS A 99 14.45 -8.98 -5.93
N ASN A 100 13.14 -8.74 -5.85
CA ASN A 100 12.05 -9.57 -6.40
C ASN A 100 12.09 -11.05 -5.99
N SER A 101 12.73 -11.39 -4.87
CA SER A 101 12.92 -12.77 -4.42
C SER A 101 11.84 -13.26 -3.46
N VAL A 102 11.10 -12.34 -2.86
CA VAL A 102 10.02 -12.63 -1.90
C VAL A 102 8.76 -11.90 -2.37
N TYR A 103 7.65 -12.62 -2.37
CA TYR A 103 6.31 -12.08 -2.61
C TYR A 103 5.47 -12.20 -1.34
N ALA A 104 4.70 -11.17 -1.04
CA ALA A 104 3.75 -11.16 0.06
C ALA A 104 2.42 -10.57 -0.42
N ARG A 105 1.33 -11.11 0.09
CA ARG A 105 -0.03 -10.68 -0.23
C ARG A 105 -0.91 -10.65 1.01
N ILE A 106 -1.75 -9.63 1.10
CA ILE A 106 -2.77 -9.48 2.13
C ILE A 106 -4.10 -9.23 1.43
N ASP A 107 -5.08 -10.07 1.70
CA ASP A 107 -6.44 -9.89 1.22
C ASP A 107 -7.33 -9.42 2.36
N VAL A 108 -7.99 -8.27 2.18
CA VAL A 108 -9.11 -7.86 3.02
C VAL A 108 -10.38 -8.22 2.27
N LEU A 109 -11.00 -9.30 2.73
CA LEU A 109 -12.25 -9.80 2.16
C LEU A 109 -13.41 -8.85 2.47
N GLN A 110 -14.51 -8.99 1.74
CA GLN A 110 -15.73 -8.19 1.92
C GLN A 110 -16.22 -8.16 3.38
N THR A 111 -16.12 -9.29 4.10
CA THR A 111 -16.52 -9.39 5.51
C THR A 111 -15.59 -8.67 6.49
N GLY A 112 -14.42 -8.21 6.03
CA GLY A 112 -13.46 -7.43 6.81
C GLY A 112 -13.49 -5.93 6.50
N ILE A 113 -14.43 -5.48 5.66
CA ILE A 113 -14.52 -4.11 5.15
C ILE A 113 -15.87 -3.53 5.55
N ASP A 114 -15.85 -2.29 6.03
CA ASP A 114 -17.02 -1.44 6.19
C ASP A 114 -16.78 -0.15 5.40
N GLY A 115 -17.37 -0.05 4.22
CA GLY A 115 -17.09 1.05 3.29
C GLY A 115 -17.60 0.82 1.88
N GLU A 116 -17.18 1.70 0.98
CA GLU A 116 -17.66 1.77 -0.39
C GLU A 116 -16.51 1.57 -1.39
N PHE A 117 -16.79 0.75 -2.40
CA PHE A 117 -15.95 0.57 -3.57
C PHE A 117 -16.40 1.56 -4.64
N ILE A 118 -15.61 2.62 -4.84
CA ILE A 118 -15.94 3.74 -5.73
C ILE A 118 -15.58 3.38 -7.17
N GLN A 119 -14.40 2.79 -7.36
CA GLN A 119 -13.90 2.36 -8.66
C GLN A 119 -13.00 1.14 -8.52
N ALA A 120 -13.09 0.21 -9.48
CA ALA A 120 -12.15 -0.91 -9.56
C ALA A 120 -10.85 -0.47 -10.23
N GLY A 121 -9.72 -1.00 -9.79
CA GLY A 121 -8.41 -0.66 -10.35
C GLY A 121 -7.27 -1.39 -9.65
N CYS A 122 -6.07 -1.23 -10.20
CA CYS A 122 -4.84 -1.80 -9.68
C CYS A 122 -3.72 -0.78 -9.86
N THR A 123 -3.10 -0.36 -8.75
CA THR A 123 -2.15 0.76 -8.75
C THR A 123 -1.10 0.59 -7.66
N ASN A 124 0.07 1.19 -7.84
CA ASN A 124 1.02 1.35 -6.74
C ASN A 124 0.48 2.37 -5.74
N VAL A 125 0.77 2.16 -4.46
CA VAL A 125 0.27 3.00 -3.36
C VAL A 125 1.43 3.41 -2.45
N ASP A 126 1.64 4.70 -2.26
CA ASP A 126 2.75 5.27 -1.50
C ASP A 126 2.74 4.80 -0.03
N PHE A 127 3.64 3.86 0.29
CA PHE A 127 3.90 3.38 1.66
C PHE A 127 5.15 4.07 2.21
N ASN A 128 5.16 5.41 2.18
CA ASN A 128 6.19 6.22 2.81
C ASN A 128 6.39 5.91 4.31
N ASP A 129 7.48 6.43 4.85
CA ASP A 129 7.87 6.24 6.26
C ASP A 129 6.78 6.65 7.26
N VAL A 130 6.02 7.70 6.96
CA VAL A 130 4.95 8.21 7.84
C VAL A 130 3.82 7.20 7.89
N THR A 131 3.39 6.68 6.74
CA THR A 131 2.36 5.65 6.60
C THR A 131 2.73 4.36 7.33
N ILE A 132 3.95 3.85 7.11
CA ILE A 132 4.40 2.61 7.78
C ILE A 132 4.50 2.80 9.30
N ARG A 133 5.01 3.94 9.77
CA ARG A 133 5.03 4.25 11.20
C ARG A 133 3.62 4.32 11.77
N ALA A 134 2.68 4.95 11.06
CA ALA A 134 1.30 5.07 11.50
C ALA A 134 0.61 3.70 11.64
N PHE A 135 0.82 2.74 10.73
CA PHE A 135 0.33 1.36 10.90
C PHE A 135 0.78 0.73 12.22
N ASN A 136 2.02 1.00 12.65
CA ASN A 136 2.52 0.46 13.91
C ASN A 136 1.84 1.07 15.14
N THR A 137 1.26 2.26 15.01
CA THR A 137 0.54 2.97 16.09
C THR A 137 -0.94 2.61 16.22
N VAL A 138 -1.48 1.80 15.30
CA VAL A 138 -2.86 1.32 15.42
C VAL A 138 -2.93 0.37 16.62
N GLY A 139 -3.75 0.75 17.61
CA GLY A 139 -3.99 -0.01 18.83
C GLY A 139 -5.03 -1.11 18.62
N ARG A 140 -5.13 -2.02 19.59
CA ARG A 140 -6.31 -2.89 19.65
C ARG A 140 -7.49 -2.04 20.06
N THR A 141 -8.56 -2.11 19.30
CA THR A 141 -9.88 -1.72 19.78
C THR A 141 -10.32 -2.84 20.72
N ASP A 142 -10.37 -2.54 22.01
CA ASP A 142 -11.02 -3.43 22.96
C ASP A 142 -12.53 -3.37 22.65
N ASN A 143 -13.11 -4.52 22.34
CA ASN A 143 -14.57 -4.69 22.26
C ASN A 143 -15.16 -4.81 23.66
#